data_AF-A0A6J4VWY4-F1
#
_entry.id   AF-A0A6J4VWY4-F1
#
_cell.length_a   1.000
_cell.length_b   1.000
_cell.length_c   1.000
_cell.angle_alpha   90.00
_cell.angle_beta   90.00
_cell.angle_gamma   90.00
#
_symmetry.space_group_name_H-M   'P 1'
#
loop_
_entity.id
_entity.type
_entity.pdbx_description
1 polymer ?
#
loop_
_entity_poly.entity_id
_entity_poly.type
_entity_poly.pdbx_seq_one_letter_code
_entity_poly.pdbx_strand_id
1 'polypeptide(L)'
;MILWTLALALAIGISPRIAPVQAAPIAYPTFADEAFRAVWERYDRPVFYGETARSYIWGSKITDGVRENYLEGPGNQHLVQYFDKSRMEINNPNGNRNDPFFVTQGLLARDMIRGEIQEGDNDFAQANPAEIPFGDLDDFGALSPTYASFKSVLDAPPIPSGNLIAQRIDRKGNVNNSADPRGVTSVGVVPGVTTNHAIASVFYDFLQRSGPVYEDGRNTNAAIFVPTFYVTGLPITEAYWATVKAAGQQRDVLIQCFERRCLTYTPTNEPAFRVELANTGLQYFAWRYPQIADKTPPQITDLVVTDVTSSSVRLVWKTEEASTSEVKYGTTDQYTNVAGNLELAKFHSVTLTGLEANQNYHYVVISRDVVGNVAQTQDNVFKTRRQEASPSPTPSPSPSPSPSPSPSPSPSPSPSASPSASPSASPSPSPSASPSPSPSPSPGS
;
A
#
# COMPACT_ATOMS: atom_id res chain seq x y z
N MET A 1 -3.41 78.43 10.14
CA MET A 1 -2.04 78.38 9.56
C MET A 1 -1.31 77.25 10.28
N ILE A 2 -0.60 76.35 9.56
CA ILE A 2 0.13 75.18 10.12
C ILE A 2 -0.80 74.10 10.73
N LEU A 3 -0.56 72.79 10.62
CA LEU A 3 -0.10 71.95 9.50
C LEU A 3 -0.48 70.48 9.83
N TRP A 4 -0.55 69.60 8.84
CA TRP A 4 -0.78 68.16 9.05
C TRP A 4 0.52 67.43 9.43
N THR A 5 0.45 66.49 10.38
CA THR A 5 1.43 65.39 10.54
C THR A 5 0.69 64.09 10.85
N LEU A 6 0.74 63.13 9.92
CA LEU A 6 0.35 61.74 10.18
C LEU A 6 1.52 61.02 10.87
N ALA A 7 1.29 60.45 12.05
CA ALA A 7 2.24 59.55 12.69
C ALA A 7 1.84 58.09 12.40
N LEU A 8 2.58 57.42 11.52
CA LEU A 8 2.34 56.02 11.17
C LEU A 8 2.85 55.09 12.29
N ALA A 9 1.98 54.75 13.24
CA ALA A 9 2.30 53.78 14.29
C ALA A 9 2.40 52.36 13.67
N LEU A 10 3.62 51.84 13.59
CA LEU A 10 3.90 50.51 13.05
C LEU A 10 3.38 49.43 14.01
N ALA A 11 2.17 48.93 13.76
CA ALA A 11 1.61 47.80 14.49
C ALA A 11 2.39 46.52 14.16
N ILE A 12 3.37 46.17 15.02
CA ILE A 12 4.11 44.91 14.93
C ILE A 12 3.13 43.77 15.21
N GLY A 13 2.70 43.10 14.15
CA GLY A 13 1.86 41.92 14.24
C GLY A 13 2.62 40.78 14.90
N ILE A 14 2.45 40.64 16.22
CA ILE A 14 2.86 39.43 16.94
C ILE A 14 1.88 38.32 16.54
N SER A 15 2.15 37.68 15.39
CA SER A 15 1.50 36.42 15.04
C SER A 15 1.68 35.47 16.22
N PRO A 16 0.60 34.91 16.80
CA PRO A 16 0.76 33.92 17.85
C PRO A 16 1.51 32.74 17.23
N ARG A 17 2.76 32.54 17.66
CA ARG A 17 3.47 31.30 17.39
C ARG A 17 2.70 30.21 18.12
N ILE A 18 1.85 29.50 17.39
CA ILE A 18 1.35 28.21 17.81
C ILE A 18 2.60 27.39 18.11
N ALA A 19 2.87 27.17 19.40
CA ALA A 19 3.94 26.28 19.81
C ALA A 19 3.66 24.94 19.13
N PRO A 20 4.65 24.26 18.53
CA PRO A 20 4.42 22.94 17.96
C PRO A 20 3.84 22.09 19.08
N VAL A 21 2.60 21.60 18.89
CA VAL A 21 1.96 20.71 19.85
C VAL A 21 2.83 19.47 19.88
N GLN A 22 3.68 19.37 20.91
CA GLN A 22 4.59 18.26 21.05
C GLN A 22 3.72 17.02 21.23
N ALA A 23 3.67 16.19 20.18
CA ALA A 23 2.85 14.99 20.17
C ALA A 23 3.15 14.20 21.44
N ALA A 24 2.10 13.82 22.17
CA ALA A 24 2.24 12.97 23.33
C ALA A 24 3.03 11.71 22.91
N PRO A 25 4.04 11.28 23.69
CA PRO A 25 4.87 10.15 23.31
C PRO A 25 3.97 8.94 23.04
N ILE A 26 4.05 8.39 21.82
CA ILE A 26 3.14 7.33 21.38
C ILE A 26 3.33 6.14 22.33
N ALA A 27 2.27 5.81 23.07
CA ALA A 27 2.36 4.86 24.17
C ALA A 27 2.78 3.48 23.65
N TYR A 28 3.85 2.93 24.23
CA TYR A 28 4.37 1.64 23.80
C TYR A 28 3.36 0.52 24.08
N PRO A 29 3.17 -0.46 23.18
CA PRO A 29 2.29 -1.58 23.46
C PRO A 29 2.77 -2.39 24.68
N THR A 30 1.81 -2.90 25.45
CA THR A 30 2.06 -3.86 26.54
C THR A 30 2.09 -5.28 25.99
N PHE A 31 3.00 -6.10 26.52
CA PHE A 31 3.22 -7.48 26.07
C PHE A 31 3.10 -8.46 27.24
N ALA A 32 2.51 -9.63 26.97
CA ALA A 32 2.29 -10.66 27.99
C ALA A 32 3.56 -11.43 28.37
N ASP A 33 4.57 -11.43 27.49
CA ASP A 33 5.92 -11.94 27.73
C ASP A 33 6.93 -11.07 26.97
N GLU A 34 8.15 -10.94 27.49
CA GLU A 34 9.25 -10.17 26.89
C GLU A 34 9.62 -10.67 25.47
N ALA A 35 9.43 -11.97 25.19
CA ALA A 35 9.64 -12.53 23.87
C ALA A 35 8.60 -12.02 22.84
N PHE A 36 7.36 -11.76 23.26
CA PHE A 36 6.35 -11.11 22.40
C PHE A 36 6.75 -9.67 22.07
N ARG A 37 7.29 -8.93 23.05
CA ARG A 37 7.86 -7.59 22.80
C ARG A 37 8.98 -7.67 21.77
N ALA A 38 9.96 -8.55 21.96
CA ALA A 38 11.10 -8.68 21.05
C ALA A 38 10.69 -9.03 19.62
N VAL A 39 9.71 -9.94 19.45
CA VAL A 39 9.17 -10.28 18.13
C VAL A 39 8.41 -9.11 17.51
N TRP A 40 7.51 -8.43 18.24
CA TRP A 40 6.78 -7.28 17.70
C TRP A 40 7.74 -6.16 17.28
N GLU A 41 8.74 -5.89 18.13
CA GLU A 41 9.76 -4.88 17.90
C GLU A 41 10.51 -5.10 16.59
N ARG A 42 10.88 -6.35 16.28
CA ARG A 42 11.61 -6.68 15.05
C ARG A 42 10.91 -6.13 13.81
N TYR A 43 9.58 -6.28 13.72
CA TYR A 43 8.82 -5.99 12.52
C TYR A 43 8.16 -4.61 12.53
N ASP A 44 7.56 -4.19 13.64
CA ASP A 44 6.58 -3.11 13.66
C ASP A 44 7.05 -1.85 14.39
N ARG A 45 8.10 -1.93 15.23
CA ARG A 45 8.72 -0.74 15.85
C ARG A 45 9.19 0.31 14.83
N PRO A 46 9.82 -0.04 13.67
CA PRO A 46 10.19 0.95 12.67
C PRO A 46 8.99 1.58 11.94
N VAL A 47 7.86 0.86 11.85
CA VAL A 47 6.62 1.39 11.27
C VAL A 47 5.96 2.37 12.26
N PHE A 48 5.87 1.95 13.53
CA PHE A 48 5.29 2.70 14.64
C PHE A 48 5.97 4.05 14.90
N TYR A 49 7.30 4.12 14.78
CA TYR A 49 8.05 5.38 14.89
C TYR A 49 8.17 6.16 13.57
N GLY A 50 7.54 5.71 12.48
CA GLY A 50 7.55 6.40 11.18
C GLY A 50 8.90 6.32 10.44
N GLU A 51 9.79 5.41 10.84
CA GLU A 51 11.10 5.19 10.24
C GLU A 51 11.01 4.47 8.88
N THR A 52 9.88 3.80 8.61
CA THR A 52 9.57 3.17 7.32
C THR A 52 8.08 3.19 7.01
N ALA A 53 7.74 3.39 5.73
CA ALA A 53 6.36 3.39 5.23
C ALA A 53 6.03 2.06 4.56
N ARG A 54 5.54 1.10 5.36
CA ARG A 54 4.97 -0.19 4.92
C ARG A 54 3.86 -0.64 5.88
N SER A 55 2.99 -1.54 5.44
CA SER A 55 1.97 -2.15 6.30
C SER A 55 2.59 -2.85 7.52
N TYR A 56 1.83 -2.89 8.62
CA TYR A 56 2.17 -3.61 9.84
C TYR A 56 2.14 -5.13 9.63
N ILE A 57 3.01 -5.87 10.33
CA ILE A 57 3.09 -7.33 10.32
C ILE A 57 2.24 -7.96 11.44
N TRP A 58 2.09 -7.22 12.55
CA TRP A 58 1.27 -7.58 13.71
C TRP A 58 0.13 -6.59 13.89
N GLY A 59 0.44 -5.28 13.83
CA GLY A 59 -0.51 -4.20 14.03
C GLY A 59 -0.78 -3.87 15.50
N SER A 60 -1.98 -3.37 15.77
CA SER A 60 -2.48 -3.01 17.10
C SER A 60 -2.61 -4.26 17.99
N LYS A 61 -2.45 -4.07 19.30
CA LYS A 61 -2.74 -5.08 20.33
C LYS A 61 -4.26 -5.19 20.55
N ILE A 62 -4.78 -6.41 20.58
CA ILE A 62 -6.18 -6.72 20.92
C ILE A 62 -6.30 -7.19 22.38
N THR A 63 -5.43 -8.08 22.84
CA THR A 63 -5.44 -8.59 24.22
C THR A 63 -4.13 -8.30 24.97
N ASP A 64 -4.19 -8.21 26.30
CA ASP A 64 -2.99 -8.12 27.18
C ASP A 64 -2.34 -9.49 27.47
N GLY A 65 -2.78 -10.54 26.77
CA GLY A 65 -2.42 -11.93 27.03
C GLY A 65 -3.61 -12.74 27.57
N VAL A 66 -3.80 -13.94 27.02
CA VAL A 66 -4.82 -14.91 27.45
C VAL A 66 -4.21 -16.29 27.61
N ARG A 67 -4.86 -17.14 28.39
CA ARG A 67 -4.58 -18.58 28.44
C ARG A 67 -5.62 -19.33 27.64
N GLU A 68 -5.17 -20.20 26.76
CA GLU A 68 -6.01 -21.08 25.96
C GLU A 68 -5.57 -22.53 26.15
N ASN A 69 -6.46 -23.48 25.84
CA ASN A 69 -6.16 -24.91 25.89
C ASN A 69 -5.03 -25.24 24.92
N TYR A 70 -4.02 -25.97 25.42
CA TYR A 70 -2.94 -26.53 24.63
C TYR A 70 -2.42 -27.80 25.30
N LEU A 71 -2.73 -28.98 24.76
CA LEU A 71 -2.55 -30.27 25.42
C LEU A 71 -1.12 -30.53 25.90
N GLU A 72 -0.12 -30.17 25.09
CA GLU A 72 1.31 -30.31 25.39
C GLU A 72 1.86 -29.15 26.25
N GLY A 73 1.06 -28.10 26.48
CA GLY A 73 1.41 -26.92 27.26
C GLY A 73 1.34 -27.15 28.78
N PRO A 74 2.16 -26.49 29.61
CA PRO A 74 2.14 -26.68 31.07
C PRO A 74 0.77 -26.35 31.69
N GLY A 75 0.11 -27.36 32.28
CA GLY A 75 -1.26 -27.24 32.79
C GLY A 75 -2.34 -27.38 31.71
N ASN A 76 -2.01 -28.02 30.58
CA ASN A 76 -2.82 -28.15 29.37
C ASN A 76 -3.17 -26.78 28.76
N GLN A 77 -2.26 -25.80 28.88
CA GLN A 77 -2.47 -24.43 28.39
C GLN A 77 -1.19 -23.80 27.81
N HIS A 78 -1.37 -22.95 26.80
CA HIS A 78 -0.35 -22.03 26.30
C HIS A 78 -0.67 -20.56 26.59
N LEU A 79 0.33 -19.68 26.47
CA LEU A 79 0.14 -18.22 26.56
C LEU A 79 -0.03 -17.66 25.15
N VAL A 80 -1.07 -16.86 24.94
CA VAL A 80 -1.41 -16.28 23.63
C VAL A 80 -1.63 -14.77 23.77
N GLN A 81 -1.15 -13.97 22.81
CA GLN A 81 -1.47 -12.53 22.72
C GLN A 81 -1.91 -12.15 21.30
N TYR A 82 -3.07 -11.48 21.19
CA TYR A 82 -3.70 -11.16 19.91
C TYR A 82 -3.34 -9.76 19.40
N PHE A 83 -3.16 -9.66 18.08
CA PHE A 83 -2.92 -8.43 17.32
C PHE A 83 -3.76 -8.41 16.04
N ASP A 84 -3.88 -7.25 15.37
CA ASP A 84 -4.74 -7.08 14.18
C ASP A 84 -4.51 -8.16 13.12
N LYS A 85 -3.23 -8.46 12.82
CA LYS A 85 -2.82 -9.33 11.72
C LYS A 85 -2.68 -10.81 12.10
N SER A 86 -2.39 -11.16 13.37
CA SER A 86 -2.28 -12.54 13.87
C SER A 86 -2.19 -12.57 15.41
N ARG A 87 -1.86 -13.72 16.02
CA ARG A 87 -1.56 -13.85 17.44
C ARG A 87 -0.15 -14.41 17.66
N MET A 88 0.51 -14.01 18.74
CA MET A 88 1.75 -14.62 19.22
C MET A 88 1.44 -15.67 20.28
N GLU A 89 2.27 -16.71 20.36
CA GLU A 89 2.05 -17.86 21.23
C GLU A 89 3.35 -18.33 21.89
N ILE A 90 3.29 -18.80 23.13
CA ILE A 90 4.37 -19.55 23.79
C ILE A 90 3.77 -20.89 24.25
N ASN A 91 3.95 -21.93 23.43
CA ASN A 91 3.43 -23.27 23.67
C ASN A 91 4.22 -23.99 24.78
N ASN A 92 5.55 -23.83 24.77
CA ASN A 92 6.44 -24.34 25.81
C ASN A 92 7.26 -23.19 26.44
N PRO A 93 6.82 -22.61 27.59
CA PRO A 93 7.54 -21.52 28.26
C PRO A 93 8.88 -21.94 28.88
N ASN A 94 9.16 -23.24 28.96
CA ASN A 94 10.46 -23.80 29.38
C ASN A 94 11.39 -24.10 28.19
N GLY A 95 10.96 -23.78 26.95
CA GLY A 95 11.76 -23.96 25.73
C GLY A 95 12.95 -23.01 25.63
N ASN A 96 13.81 -23.26 24.64
CA ASN A 96 14.94 -22.38 24.35
C ASN A 96 14.45 -21.02 23.82
N ARG A 97 14.55 -19.96 24.62
CA ARG A 97 14.16 -18.59 24.24
C ARG A 97 14.95 -17.97 23.07
N ASN A 98 16.04 -18.61 22.64
CA ASN A 98 16.80 -18.21 21.45
C ASN A 98 16.39 -19.01 20.18
N ASP A 99 15.42 -19.92 20.28
CA ASP A 99 14.85 -20.59 19.10
C ASP A 99 13.98 -19.59 18.31
N PRO A 100 14.15 -19.45 16.98
CA PRO A 100 13.31 -18.56 16.18
C PRO A 100 11.81 -18.92 16.23
N PHE A 101 11.45 -20.13 16.67
CA PHE A 101 10.08 -20.58 16.89
C PHE A 101 9.71 -20.70 18.38
N PHE A 102 10.48 -20.13 19.32
CA PHE A 102 10.05 -20.04 20.73
C PHE A 102 8.74 -19.26 20.88
N VAL A 103 8.59 -18.18 20.10
CA VAL A 103 7.30 -17.53 19.85
C VAL A 103 6.73 -18.11 18.56
N THR A 104 5.70 -18.93 18.67
CA THR A 104 4.93 -19.40 17.51
C THR A 104 3.79 -18.41 17.19
N GLN A 105 3.07 -18.71 16.13
CA GLN A 105 1.86 -18.01 15.72
C GLN A 105 0.90 -19.09 15.22
N GLY A 106 -0.36 -19.02 15.65
CA GLY A 106 -1.31 -20.11 15.43
C GLY A 106 -1.69 -20.31 13.97
N LEU A 107 -2.36 -21.42 13.69
CA LEU A 107 -2.80 -21.81 12.36
C LEU A 107 -4.08 -21.07 11.92
N LEU A 108 -4.19 -19.77 12.22
CA LEU A 108 -5.45 -19.01 12.24
C LEU A 108 -6.26 -19.07 10.94
N ALA A 109 -5.57 -18.98 9.80
CA ALA A 109 -6.24 -19.02 8.50
C ALA A 109 -6.65 -20.46 8.14
N ARG A 110 -5.79 -21.45 8.39
CA ARG A 110 -6.15 -22.88 8.25
C ARG A 110 -7.35 -23.25 9.11
N ASP A 111 -7.32 -22.88 10.38
CA ASP A 111 -8.40 -23.09 11.37
C ASP A 111 -9.73 -22.51 10.86
N MET A 112 -9.76 -21.24 10.46
CA MET A 112 -10.95 -20.56 9.94
C MET A 112 -11.45 -21.14 8.61
N ILE A 113 -10.56 -21.60 7.72
CA ILE A 113 -10.97 -22.25 6.46
C ILE A 113 -11.56 -23.63 6.74
N ARG A 114 -10.94 -24.43 7.62
CA ARG A 114 -11.37 -25.80 7.88
C ARG A 114 -12.57 -25.87 8.84
N GLY A 115 -12.74 -24.92 9.75
CA GLY A 115 -13.66 -25.03 10.88
C GLY A 115 -13.07 -25.87 12.00
N GLU A 116 -11.79 -25.66 12.31
CA GLU A 116 -11.01 -26.43 13.28
C GLU A 116 -10.29 -25.45 14.21
N ILE A 117 -10.29 -25.69 15.53
CA ILE A 117 -9.60 -24.86 16.52
C ILE A 117 -8.41 -25.64 17.06
N GLN A 118 -7.19 -25.10 16.97
CA GLN A 118 -6.03 -25.74 17.60
C GLN A 118 -6.11 -25.72 19.13
N GLU A 119 -6.02 -26.92 19.73
CA GLU A 119 -5.91 -27.16 21.19
C GLU A 119 -4.73 -28.09 21.55
N GLY A 120 -3.82 -28.39 20.61
CA GLY A 120 -2.54 -29.08 20.84
C GLY A 120 -1.67 -29.14 19.57
N ASP A 121 -0.52 -29.81 19.61
CA ASP A 121 0.38 -29.96 18.45
C ASP A 121 -0.33 -30.64 17.27
N ASN A 122 -1.16 -31.64 17.56
CA ASN A 122 -1.97 -32.39 16.58
C ASN A 122 -3.46 -32.52 16.97
N ASP A 123 -3.90 -31.79 18.00
CA ASP A 123 -5.26 -31.87 18.53
C ASP A 123 -6.11 -30.64 18.15
N PHE A 124 -7.34 -30.90 17.71
CA PHE A 124 -8.20 -29.90 17.07
C PHE A 124 -9.67 -30.04 17.48
N ALA A 125 -10.18 -29.03 18.18
CA ALA A 125 -11.61 -28.93 18.49
C ALA A 125 -12.43 -28.55 17.25
N GLN A 126 -13.59 -29.16 17.08
CA GLN A 126 -14.45 -28.93 15.92
C GLN A 126 -15.20 -27.59 16.03
N ALA A 127 -15.15 -26.78 14.97
CA ALA A 127 -15.89 -25.53 14.82
C ALA A 127 -16.61 -25.49 13.45
N ASN A 128 -17.21 -24.34 13.12
CA ASN A 128 -17.72 -24.04 11.78
C ASN A 128 -16.69 -23.21 11.00
N PRO A 129 -16.49 -23.45 9.69
CA PRO A 129 -15.70 -22.56 8.84
C PRO A 129 -16.19 -21.10 8.92
N ALA A 130 -15.26 -20.14 8.84
CA ALA A 130 -15.58 -18.73 9.09
C ALA A 130 -16.17 -18.04 7.85
N GLU A 131 -17.43 -17.60 7.97
CA GLU A 131 -18.17 -16.80 6.97
C GLU A 131 -17.75 -15.30 6.94
N ILE A 132 -16.59 -14.97 7.51
CA ILE A 132 -16.01 -13.62 7.52
C ILE A 132 -15.44 -13.32 6.13
N PRO A 133 -15.86 -12.23 5.46
CA PRO A 133 -15.41 -11.90 4.11
C PRO A 133 -14.00 -11.32 4.06
N PHE A 134 -13.30 -11.56 2.96
CA PHE A 134 -12.15 -10.77 2.51
C PHE A 134 -12.65 -9.49 1.83
N GLY A 135 -13.14 -8.52 2.61
CA GLY A 135 -13.77 -7.32 2.07
C GLY A 135 -14.33 -6.41 3.17
N ASP A 136 -15.26 -5.53 2.80
CA ASP A 136 -16.14 -4.84 3.75
C ASP A 136 -16.90 -5.88 4.56
N LEU A 137 -16.91 -5.73 5.88
CA LEU A 137 -17.58 -6.68 6.79
C LEU A 137 -19.12 -6.61 6.72
N ASP A 138 -19.68 -5.63 6.01
CA ASP A 138 -21.11 -5.54 5.65
C ASP A 138 -21.42 -6.12 4.26
N ASP A 139 -20.52 -6.90 3.65
CA ASP A 139 -20.85 -7.78 2.53
C ASP A 139 -21.59 -9.03 3.03
N PHE A 140 -22.87 -8.82 3.37
CA PHE A 140 -23.81 -9.82 3.87
C PHE A 140 -24.26 -10.84 2.79
N GLY A 141 -23.30 -11.39 2.03
CA GLY A 141 -23.50 -12.55 1.15
C GLY A 141 -23.55 -12.27 -0.36
N ALA A 142 -23.11 -11.09 -0.83
CA ALA A 142 -23.31 -10.67 -2.22
C ALA A 142 -22.13 -10.98 -3.15
N LEU A 143 -20.89 -10.70 -2.74
CA LEU A 143 -19.73 -10.69 -3.65
C LEU A 143 -18.50 -11.41 -3.08
N SER A 144 -17.98 -10.91 -1.94
CA SER A 144 -16.65 -11.25 -1.44
C SER A 144 -16.59 -12.69 -0.91
N PRO A 145 -15.52 -13.46 -1.24
CA PRO A 145 -15.28 -14.76 -0.62
C PRO A 145 -14.94 -14.61 0.86
N THR A 146 -15.13 -15.69 1.59
CA THR A 146 -14.84 -15.83 3.02
C THR A 146 -13.73 -16.86 3.22
N TYR A 147 -13.22 -17.01 4.44
CA TYR A 147 -12.34 -18.14 4.76
C TYR A 147 -13.03 -19.48 4.46
N ALA A 148 -14.32 -19.61 4.76
CA ALA A 148 -15.11 -20.80 4.40
C ALA A 148 -15.13 -21.09 2.89
N SER A 149 -15.13 -20.06 2.01
CA SER A 149 -15.07 -20.24 0.55
C SER A 149 -13.82 -21.00 0.10
N PHE A 150 -12.68 -20.85 0.78
CA PHE A 150 -11.43 -21.53 0.39
C PHE A 150 -11.39 -23.02 0.79
N LYS A 151 -12.37 -23.53 1.54
CA LYS A 151 -12.41 -24.94 1.96
C LYS A 151 -12.55 -25.91 0.77
N SER A 152 -13.12 -25.45 -0.35
CA SER A 152 -13.26 -26.23 -1.59
C SER A 152 -11.97 -26.38 -2.41
N VAL A 153 -10.92 -25.61 -2.11
CA VAL A 153 -9.68 -25.54 -2.91
C VAL A 153 -8.42 -25.96 -2.16
N LEU A 154 -8.57 -26.53 -0.95
CA LEU A 154 -7.45 -27.04 -0.14
C LEU A 154 -6.70 -28.21 -0.82
N ASP A 155 -7.37 -28.98 -1.68
CA ASP A 155 -6.77 -30.11 -2.42
C ASP A 155 -6.45 -29.74 -3.89
N ALA A 156 -6.42 -28.44 -4.23
CA ALA A 156 -6.14 -27.99 -5.59
C ALA A 156 -4.67 -28.23 -5.99
N PRO A 157 -4.39 -28.73 -7.20
CA PRO A 157 -3.02 -28.99 -7.65
C PRO A 157 -2.24 -27.69 -7.90
N PRO A 158 -0.92 -27.67 -7.64
CA PRO A 158 -0.10 -26.47 -7.75
C PRO A 158 -0.04 -25.92 -9.18
N ILE A 159 -0.22 -24.61 -9.31
CA ILE A 159 -0.07 -23.89 -10.59
C ILE A 159 1.43 -23.92 -10.99
N PRO A 160 1.80 -24.46 -12.16
CA PRO A 160 3.20 -24.56 -12.57
C PRO A 160 3.93 -23.21 -12.63
N SER A 161 5.23 -23.23 -12.32
CA SER A 161 6.08 -22.04 -12.34
C SER A 161 6.07 -21.34 -13.71
N GLY A 162 5.90 -20.02 -13.72
CA GLY A 162 5.79 -19.20 -14.92
C GLY A 162 4.38 -19.09 -15.52
N ASN A 163 3.43 -19.96 -15.16
CA ASN A 163 2.06 -19.86 -15.66
C ASN A 163 1.32 -18.67 -15.04
N LEU A 164 0.42 -18.04 -15.82
CA LEU A 164 -0.48 -17.00 -15.33
C LEU A 164 -1.51 -17.55 -14.35
N ILE A 165 -1.86 -16.75 -13.35
CA ILE A 165 -2.88 -17.04 -12.35
C ILE A 165 -4.20 -16.40 -12.83
N ALA A 166 -4.95 -17.21 -13.59
CA ALA A 166 -6.21 -16.86 -14.24
C ALA A 166 -7.45 -17.32 -13.43
N GLN A 167 -7.22 -18.11 -12.38
CA GLN A 167 -8.23 -18.68 -11.50
C GLN A 167 -8.90 -17.57 -10.69
N ARG A 168 -10.23 -17.58 -10.65
CA ARG A 168 -11.06 -16.74 -9.79
C ARG A 168 -11.92 -17.59 -8.88
N ILE A 169 -12.09 -17.17 -7.62
CA ILE A 169 -12.95 -17.84 -6.63
C ILE A 169 -14.16 -16.96 -6.30
N ASP A 170 -15.36 -17.57 -6.24
CA ASP A 170 -16.58 -16.91 -5.76
C ASP A 170 -16.86 -17.18 -4.28
N ARG A 171 -17.87 -16.52 -3.69
CA ARG A 171 -18.23 -16.73 -2.27
C ARG A 171 -18.65 -18.16 -1.93
N LYS A 172 -19.11 -18.95 -2.90
CA LYS A 172 -19.48 -20.36 -2.68
C LYS A 172 -18.29 -21.32 -2.82
N GLY A 173 -17.09 -20.79 -3.08
CA GLY A 173 -15.90 -21.59 -3.32
C GLY A 173 -15.85 -22.21 -4.72
N ASN A 174 -16.67 -21.75 -5.67
CA ASN A 174 -16.55 -22.18 -7.06
C ASN A 174 -15.34 -21.49 -7.70
N VAL A 175 -14.52 -22.26 -8.42
CA VAL A 175 -13.43 -21.72 -9.23
C VAL A 175 -13.87 -21.61 -10.70
N ASN A 176 -13.61 -20.46 -11.32
CA ASN A 176 -13.64 -20.31 -12.77
C ASN A 176 -12.30 -19.74 -13.27
N ASN A 177 -12.04 -19.85 -14.57
CA ASN A 177 -10.91 -19.17 -15.21
C ASN A 177 -11.44 -17.95 -15.96
N SER A 178 -10.81 -16.79 -15.76
CA SER A 178 -11.05 -15.57 -16.53
C SER A 178 -9.75 -15.07 -17.13
N ALA A 179 -9.81 -14.21 -18.14
CA ALA A 179 -8.61 -13.57 -18.67
C ALA A 179 -7.96 -12.71 -17.57
N ASP A 180 -6.71 -13.02 -17.21
CA ASP A 180 -5.97 -12.29 -16.17
C ASP A 180 -5.88 -10.80 -16.54
N PRO A 181 -6.50 -9.89 -15.76
CA PRO A 181 -6.52 -8.48 -16.11
C PRO A 181 -5.17 -7.78 -15.86
N ARG A 182 -4.20 -8.43 -15.19
CA ARG A 182 -3.06 -7.74 -14.53
C ARG A 182 -1.72 -8.47 -14.53
N GLY A 183 -1.62 -9.67 -15.10
CA GLY A 183 -0.35 -10.32 -15.46
C GLY A 183 0.42 -10.95 -14.31
N VAL A 184 -0.28 -11.60 -13.36
CA VAL A 184 0.36 -12.26 -12.21
C VAL A 184 0.63 -13.73 -12.50
N THR A 185 1.84 -14.18 -12.18
CA THR A 185 2.33 -15.54 -12.42
C THR A 185 2.47 -16.35 -11.14
N SER A 186 2.52 -17.67 -11.27
CA SER A 186 2.99 -18.59 -10.21
C SER A 186 4.52 -18.70 -10.24
N VAL A 187 5.16 -18.82 -9.07
CA VAL A 187 6.57 -19.25 -8.96
C VAL A 187 6.72 -20.77 -8.85
N GLY A 188 5.61 -21.51 -8.77
CA GLY A 188 5.58 -22.96 -8.49
C GLY A 188 5.68 -23.27 -6.99
N VAL A 189 5.75 -24.57 -6.66
CA VAL A 189 6.06 -25.03 -5.30
C VAL A 189 7.54 -24.73 -5.03
N VAL A 190 7.84 -23.96 -3.98
CA VAL A 190 9.22 -23.55 -3.64
C VAL A 190 9.85 -24.50 -2.61
N PRO A 191 11.19 -24.63 -2.56
CA PRO A 191 11.86 -25.53 -1.62
C PRO A 191 11.45 -25.28 -0.16
N GLY A 192 11.13 -26.35 0.56
CA GLY A 192 10.64 -26.30 1.94
C GLY A 192 9.11 -26.20 2.10
N VAL A 193 8.35 -25.95 1.03
CA VAL A 193 6.88 -26.04 1.04
C VAL A 193 6.46 -27.51 0.92
N THR A 194 6.07 -28.11 2.04
CA THR A 194 5.58 -29.50 2.12
C THR A 194 4.09 -29.66 1.82
N THR A 195 3.32 -28.56 1.84
CA THR A 195 1.88 -28.52 1.56
C THR A 195 1.53 -28.69 0.08
N ASN A 196 2.53 -28.76 -0.82
CA ASN A 196 2.38 -28.94 -2.27
C ASN A 196 1.61 -27.81 -3.00
N HIS A 197 1.44 -26.64 -2.39
CA HIS A 197 0.88 -25.45 -3.07
C HIS A 197 1.96 -24.58 -3.72
N ALA A 198 1.62 -23.96 -4.85
CA ALA A 198 2.47 -22.95 -5.47
C ALA A 198 2.21 -21.56 -4.85
N ILE A 199 3.09 -20.59 -5.11
CA ILE A 199 2.96 -19.22 -4.58
C ILE A 199 2.83 -18.23 -5.75
N ALA A 200 1.97 -17.20 -5.63
CA ALA A 200 1.94 -16.12 -6.62
C ALA A 200 3.21 -15.26 -6.54
N SER A 201 3.77 -14.86 -7.68
CA SER A 201 5.02 -14.08 -7.76
C SER A 201 4.98 -12.81 -6.91
N VAL A 202 3.88 -12.05 -6.95
CA VAL A 202 3.69 -10.85 -6.12
C VAL A 202 3.76 -11.12 -4.61
N PHE A 203 3.32 -12.31 -4.15
CA PHE A 203 3.41 -12.72 -2.75
C PHE A 203 4.78 -13.29 -2.39
N TYR A 204 5.41 -14.03 -3.32
CA TYR A 204 6.77 -14.51 -3.13
C TYR A 204 7.77 -13.33 -3.05
N ASP A 205 7.69 -12.38 -3.99
CA ASP A 205 8.50 -11.16 -4.01
C ASP A 205 8.29 -10.31 -2.75
N PHE A 206 7.07 -10.28 -2.21
CA PHE A 206 6.77 -9.64 -0.92
C PHE A 206 7.50 -10.33 0.24
N LEU A 207 7.51 -11.66 0.28
CA LEU A 207 8.23 -12.45 1.29
C LEU A 207 9.76 -12.38 1.14
N GLN A 208 10.30 -12.05 -0.03
CA GLN A 208 11.73 -11.78 -0.22
C GLN A 208 12.16 -10.34 0.14
N ARG A 209 11.24 -9.46 0.58
CA ARG A 209 11.57 -8.04 0.85
C ARG A 209 12.57 -7.89 1.99
N SER A 210 13.52 -6.99 1.79
CA SER A 210 14.43 -6.46 2.82
C SER A 210 14.11 -4.98 3.10
N GLY A 211 14.38 -4.52 4.32
CA GLY A 211 14.14 -3.13 4.73
C GLY A 211 14.35 -2.91 6.23
N PRO A 212 13.90 -1.77 6.78
CA PRO A 212 14.07 -1.44 8.19
C PRO A 212 13.37 -2.43 9.13
N VAL A 213 14.15 -2.97 10.06
CA VAL A 213 13.79 -3.91 11.13
C VAL A 213 14.59 -3.57 12.39
N TYR A 214 14.15 -4.03 13.56
CA TYR A 214 14.87 -3.83 14.83
C TYR A 214 15.55 -5.14 15.28
N GLU A 215 16.88 -5.13 15.41
CA GLU A 215 17.70 -6.26 15.86
C GLU A 215 18.87 -5.74 16.71
N ASP A 216 19.36 -6.53 17.67
CA ASP A 216 20.48 -6.15 18.55
C ASP A 216 20.33 -4.77 19.26
N GLY A 217 19.09 -4.35 19.55
CA GLY A 217 18.80 -3.05 20.16
C GLY A 217 18.92 -1.84 19.22
N ARG A 218 19.04 -2.05 17.90
CA ARG A 218 19.23 -1.01 16.88
C ARG A 218 18.33 -1.25 15.66
N ASN A 219 17.99 -0.17 14.97
CA ASN A 219 17.38 -0.28 13.64
C ASN A 219 18.45 -0.68 12.62
N THR A 220 18.13 -1.62 11.73
CA THR A 220 19.03 -2.12 10.68
C THR A 220 18.22 -2.44 9.42
N ASN A 221 18.87 -2.49 8.26
CA ASN A 221 18.28 -3.09 7.08
C ASN A 221 18.65 -4.57 7.03
N ALA A 222 17.66 -5.46 6.96
CA ALA A 222 17.83 -6.89 6.75
C ALA A 222 16.60 -7.46 6.01
N ALA A 223 16.58 -8.78 5.77
CA ALA A 223 15.38 -9.47 5.31
C ALA A 223 14.25 -9.29 6.33
N ILE A 224 13.06 -8.90 5.87
CA ILE A 224 11.90 -8.71 6.75
C ILE A 224 11.39 -10.08 7.21
N PHE A 225 11.13 -10.98 6.26
CA PHE A 225 10.60 -12.32 6.56
C PHE A 225 11.75 -13.33 6.66
N VAL A 226 12.27 -13.52 7.87
CA VAL A 226 13.31 -14.52 8.16
C VAL A 226 12.99 -15.27 9.48
N PRO A 227 12.84 -16.61 9.44
CA PRO A 227 12.63 -17.45 8.26
C PRO A 227 11.46 -17.00 7.37
N THR A 228 11.54 -17.25 6.05
CA THR A 228 10.58 -16.72 5.05
C THR A 228 9.11 -17.00 5.39
N PHE A 229 8.81 -18.19 5.90
CA PHE A 229 7.46 -18.62 6.27
C PHE A 229 7.17 -18.52 7.78
N TYR A 230 8.01 -17.84 8.57
CA TYR A 230 7.76 -17.63 9.99
C TYR A 230 6.41 -16.92 10.21
N VAL A 231 6.20 -15.80 9.51
CA VAL A 231 4.99 -14.97 9.61
C VAL A 231 3.77 -15.66 9.00
N THR A 232 3.84 -16.11 7.75
CA THR A 232 2.67 -16.63 7.03
C THR A 232 2.32 -18.08 7.37
N GLY A 233 3.31 -18.88 7.78
CA GLY A 233 3.26 -20.33 7.58
C GLY A 233 3.42 -20.70 6.11
N LEU A 234 3.27 -21.98 5.79
CA LEU A 234 3.29 -22.51 4.42
C LEU A 234 1.98 -22.17 3.68
N PRO A 235 1.98 -22.07 2.33
CA PRO A 235 0.75 -21.88 1.55
C PRO A 235 -0.18 -23.08 1.71
N ILE A 236 -1.49 -22.85 1.89
CA ILE A 236 -2.53 -23.89 2.06
C ILE A 236 -3.64 -23.78 1.00
N THR A 237 -3.47 -22.87 0.05
CA THR A 237 -4.27 -22.73 -1.17
C THR A 237 -3.35 -22.27 -2.28
N GLU A 238 -3.75 -22.47 -3.54
CA GLU A 238 -3.24 -21.63 -4.63
C GLU A 238 -3.69 -20.17 -4.43
N ALA A 239 -3.19 -19.25 -5.25
CA ALA A 239 -3.71 -17.88 -5.29
C ALA A 239 -4.91 -17.78 -6.24
N TYR A 240 -5.95 -17.06 -5.83
CA TYR A 240 -7.19 -16.87 -6.58
C TYR A 240 -7.56 -15.39 -6.66
N TRP A 241 -7.98 -14.91 -7.82
CA TRP A 241 -8.59 -13.59 -7.93
C TRP A 241 -10.02 -13.62 -7.37
N ALA A 242 -10.41 -12.56 -6.68
CA ALA A 242 -11.75 -12.35 -6.17
C ALA A 242 -12.21 -10.95 -6.54
N THR A 243 -13.53 -10.79 -6.73
CA THR A 243 -14.16 -9.47 -6.72
C THR A 243 -14.67 -9.24 -5.31
N VAL A 244 -14.04 -8.32 -4.59
CA VAL A 244 -14.36 -7.99 -3.20
C VAL A 244 -15.07 -6.64 -3.13
N LYS A 245 -15.93 -6.46 -2.13
CA LYS A 245 -16.45 -5.15 -1.75
C LYS A 245 -15.42 -4.48 -0.83
N ALA A 246 -15.02 -3.23 -1.09
CA ALA A 246 -13.97 -2.53 -0.34
C ALA A 246 -14.17 -1.01 -0.31
N ALA A 247 -14.56 -0.48 0.84
CA ALA A 247 -15.11 0.86 1.04
C ALA A 247 -16.26 1.15 0.08
N GLY A 248 -17.25 0.26 0.05
CA GLY A 248 -18.45 0.36 -0.79
C GLY A 248 -18.25 0.08 -2.29
N GLN A 249 -17.02 0.06 -2.79
CA GLN A 249 -16.70 -0.19 -4.20
C GLN A 249 -16.32 -1.64 -4.47
N GLN A 250 -16.64 -2.17 -5.65
CA GLN A 250 -16.11 -3.46 -6.08
C GLN A 250 -14.64 -3.32 -6.52
N ARG A 251 -13.76 -4.18 -6.03
CA ARG A 251 -12.35 -4.23 -6.39
C ARG A 251 -11.92 -5.66 -6.72
N ASP A 252 -11.13 -5.80 -7.77
CA ASP A 252 -10.43 -7.06 -8.05
C ASP A 252 -9.18 -7.17 -7.18
N VAL A 253 -9.11 -8.24 -6.37
CA VAL A 253 -8.04 -8.52 -5.42
C VAL A 253 -7.59 -9.97 -5.58
N LEU A 254 -6.29 -10.21 -5.66
CA LEU A 254 -5.74 -11.57 -5.61
C LEU A 254 -5.59 -11.97 -4.13
N ILE A 255 -6.00 -13.18 -3.77
CA ILE A 255 -5.95 -13.70 -2.40
C ILE A 255 -5.20 -15.03 -2.41
N GLN A 256 -4.28 -15.23 -1.47
CA GLN A 256 -3.69 -16.54 -1.20
C GLN A 256 -3.64 -16.78 0.31
N CYS A 257 -4.08 -17.96 0.75
CA CYS A 257 -4.04 -18.33 2.15
C CYS A 257 -2.84 -19.22 2.47
N PHE A 258 -2.19 -18.89 3.57
CA PHE A 258 -1.12 -19.65 4.22
C PHE A 258 -1.63 -20.10 5.60
N GLU A 259 -0.95 -21.00 6.30
CA GLU A 259 -1.43 -21.59 7.56
C GLU A 259 -1.88 -20.52 8.60
N ARG A 260 -1.10 -19.44 8.76
CA ARG A 260 -1.25 -18.45 9.84
C ARG A 260 -1.98 -17.17 9.43
N ARG A 261 -1.98 -16.84 8.14
CA ARG A 261 -2.53 -15.60 7.55
C ARG A 261 -2.88 -15.82 6.08
N CYS A 262 -3.80 -15.03 5.54
CA CYS A 262 -3.90 -14.85 4.09
C CYS A 262 -3.26 -13.52 3.66
N LEU A 263 -2.64 -13.53 2.49
CA LEU A 263 -2.11 -12.33 1.82
C LEU A 263 -3.10 -11.87 0.75
N THR A 264 -3.23 -10.55 0.59
CA THR A 264 -4.07 -9.91 -0.42
C THR A 264 -3.24 -9.00 -1.32
N TYR A 265 -3.50 -9.01 -2.63
CA TYR A 265 -2.82 -8.15 -3.60
C TYR A 265 -3.81 -7.29 -4.39
N THR A 266 -3.71 -5.98 -4.19
CA THR A 266 -4.54 -4.94 -4.81
C THR A 266 -3.64 -4.01 -5.63
N PRO A 267 -3.38 -4.30 -6.92
CA PRO A 267 -2.42 -3.55 -7.75
C PRO A 267 -2.80 -2.08 -8.03
N THR A 268 -4.05 -1.69 -7.79
CA THR A 268 -4.49 -0.28 -7.83
C THR A 268 -4.09 0.52 -6.58
N ASN A 269 -3.59 -0.14 -5.53
CA ASN A 269 -3.01 0.54 -4.37
C ASN A 269 -1.60 1.09 -4.71
N GLU A 270 -1.15 2.03 -3.87
CA GLU A 270 0.23 2.53 -3.87
C GLU A 270 1.25 1.40 -3.68
N PRO A 271 2.43 1.43 -4.33
CA PRO A 271 3.35 0.27 -4.40
C PRO A 271 3.75 -0.38 -3.07
N ALA A 272 3.86 0.43 -2.00
CA ALA A 272 4.16 -0.07 -0.65
C ALA A 272 3.03 -0.93 -0.06
N PHE A 273 1.78 -0.62 -0.41
CA PHE A 273 0.52 -1.20 0.10
C PHE A 273 -0.20 -2.05 -0.96
N ARG A 274 0.51 -2.50 -2.00
CA ARG A 274 -0.07 -3.40 -3.02
C ARG A 274 -0.25 -4.82 -2.52
N VAL A 275 0.67 -5.32 -1.69
CA VAL A 275 0.55 -6.60 -0.99
C VAL A 275 0.39 -6.29 0.48
N GLU A 276 -0.67 -6.82 1.07
CA GLU A 276 -1.05 -6.58 2.46
C GLU A 276 -1.33 -7.90 3.16
N LEU A 277 -1.11 -7.94 4.47
CA LEU A 277 -1.55 -9.04 5.31
C LEU A 277 -2.99 -8.76 5.76
N ALA A 278 -3.88 -9.74 5.58
CA ALA A 278 -5.25 -9.65 6.08
C ALA A 278 -5.25 -9.48 7.62
N ASN A 279 -6.35 -8.94 8.15
CA ASN A 279 -6.54 -8.74 9.60
C ASN A 279 -6.93 -10.08 10.28
N THR A 280 -6.22 -11.16 9.94
CA THR A 280 -6.54 -12.55 10.31
C THR A 280 -6.54 -12.76 11.83
N GLY A 281 -5.70 -12.04 12.58
CA GLY A 281 -5.66 -12.10 14.05
C GLY A 281 -6.95 -11.62 14.69
N LEU A 282 -7.41 -10.43 14.26
CA LEU A 282 -8.64 -9.81 14.72
C LEU A 282 -9.89 -10.60 14.27
N GLN A 283 -9.90 -11.05 13.02
CA GLN A 283 -10.97 -11.90 12.47
C GLN A 283 -11.06 -13.25 13.18
N TYR A 284 -9.92 -13.89 13.49
CA TYR A 284 -9.88 -15.15 14.25
C TYR A 284 -10.36 -14.97 15.68
N PHE A 285 -9.99 -13.88 16.35
CA PHE A 285 -10.44 -13.61 17.72
C PHE A 285 -11.97 -13.53 17.79
N ALA A 286 -12.58 -12.78 16.86
CA ALA A 286 -14.04 -12.70 16.72
C ALA A 286 -14.70 -14.05 16.40
N TRP A 287 -14.10 -14.84 15.51
CA TRP A 287 -14.59 -16.16 15.12
C TRP A 287 -14.48 -17.22 16.23
N ARG A 288 -13.36 -17.25 16.97
CA ARG A 288 -13.11 -18.19 18.07
C ARG A 288 -13.94 -17.84 19.31
N TYR A 289 -14.22 -16.56 19.55
CA TYR A 289 -14.90 -16.09 20.77
C TYR A 289 -16.18 -15.28 20.51
N PRO A 290 -17.18 -15.81 19.77
CA PRO A 290 -18.40 -15.07 19.40
C PRO A 290 -19.30 -14.72 20.60
N GLN A 291 -19.05 -15.29 21.78
CA GLN A 291 -19.79 -15.00 23.01
C GLN A 291 -19.31 -13.74 23.75
N ILE A 292 -18.08 -13.29 23.46
CA ILE A 292 -17.53 -12.00 23.93
C ILE A 292 -17.42 -10.98 22.78
N ALA A 293 -18.04 -11.27 21.64
CA ALA A 293 -18.13 -10.37 20.50
C ALA A 293 -18.67 -9.00 20.94
N ASP A 294 -18.00 -7.94 20.49
CA ASP A 294 -18.35 -6.57 20.83
C ASP A 294 -19.74 -6.20 20.31
N LYS A 295 -20.39 -5.23 20.97
CA LYS A 295 -21.73 -4.70 20.65
C LYS A 295 -21.79 -3.18 20.76
N THR A 296 -20.67 -2.54 21.10
CA THR A 296 -20.49 -1.10 21.08
C THR A 296 -19.85 -0.70 19.75
N PRO A 297 -20.43 0.21 18.97
CA PRO A 297 -19.78 0.74 17.78
C PRO A 297 -18.62 1.70 18.12
N PRO A 298 -17.60 1.79 17.25
CA PRO A 298 -16.37 2.55 17.53
C PRO A 298 -16.61 4.05 17.69
N GLN A 299 -16.11 4.65 18.77
CA GLN A 299 -16.21 6.09 19.04
C GLN A 299 -15.26 6.90 18.15
N ILE A 300 -15.79 7.34 17.01
CA ILE A 300 -15.16 8.28 16.09
C ILE A 300 -14.84 9.59 16.85
N THR A 301 -13.54 9.90 16.95
CA THR A 301 -12.98 11.06 17.66
C THR A 301 -11.93 11.77 16.80
N ASP A 302 -11.55 12.99 17.18
CA ASP A 302 -10.54 13.82 16.49
C ASP A 302 -10.72 13.97 14.97
N LEU A 303 -11.96 13.92 14.47
CA LEU A 303 -12.27 14.13 13.05
C LEU A 303 -11.93 15.56 12.63
N VAL A 304 -10.96 15.70 11.73
CA VAL A 304 -10.58 16.98 11.12
C VAL A 304 -10.32 16.84 9.61
N VAL A 305 -10.56 17.94 8.91
CA VAL A 305 -10.38 18.08 7.46
C VAL A 305 -9.08 18.85 7.21
N THR A 306 -8.11 18.21 6.56
CA THR A 306 -6.78 18.75 6.26
C THR A 306 -6.53 18.81 4.75
N ASP A 307 -5.43 19.47 4.35
CA ASP A 307 -4.86 19.36 3.00
C ASP A 307 -5.83 19.71 1.84
N VAL A 308 -6.84 20.55 2.12
CA VAL A 308 -7.84 21.02 1.15
C VAL A 308 -7.16 21.71 -0.02
N THR A 309 -7.30 21.18 -1.25
CA THR A 309 -6.87 21.81 -2.50
C THR A 309 -8.08 22.26 -3.32
N SER A 310 -7.90 22.58 -4.62
CA SER A 310 -9.01 22.82 -5.54
C SER A 310 -9.65 21.55 -6.11
N SER A 311 -9.04 20.36 -5.90
CA SER A 311 -9.55 19.09 -6.46
C SER A 311 -9.33 17.86 -5.57
N SER A 312 -8.87 18.07 -4.33
CA SER A 312 -8.68 17.04 -3.32
C SER A 312 -8.87 17.59 -1.90
N VAL A 313 -9.06 16.69 -0.95
CA VAL A 313 -9.03 16.98 0.49
C VAL A 313 -8.61 15.73 1.24
N ARG A 314 -8.07 15.87 2.45
CA ARG A 314 -7.77 14.74 3.34
C ARG A 314 -8.61 14.81 4.59
N LEU A 315 -9.17 13.67 5.00
CA LEU A 315 -9.89 13.49 6.25
C LEU A 315 -9.07 12.58 7.15
N VAL A 316 -8.92 12.98 8.41
CA VAL A 316 -8.30 12.14 9.45
C VAL A 316 -9.20 12.11 10.67
N TRP A 317 -9.27 10.97 11.33
CA TRP A 317 -9.98 10.75 12.59
C TRP A 317 -9.34 9.59 13.36
N LYS A 318 -9.87 9.30 14.54
CA LYS A 318 -9.46 8.16 15.39
C LYS A 318 -10.68 7.38 15.84
N THR A 319 -10.44 6.16 16.30
CA THR A 319 -11.37 5.34 17.08
C THR A 319 -10.64 4.76 18.30
N GLU A 320 -11.39 4.39 19.33
CA GLU A 320 -10.84 3.75 20.54
C GLU A 320 -10.48 2.28 20.29
N GLU A 321 -11.20 1.61 19.39
CA GLU A 321 -10.95 0.24 18.93
C GLU A 321 -10.44 0.19 17.47
N ALA A 322 -10.21 -1.01 16.92
CA ALA A 322 -9.64 -1.17 15.57
C ALA A 322 -10.75 -1.33 14.52
N SER A 323 -10.90 -0.32 13.65
CA SER A 323 -12.03 -0.20 12.73
C SER A 323 -11.63 0.16 11.29
N THR A 324 -12.53 -0.03 10.32
CA THR A 324 -12.29 0.37 8.92
C THR A 324 -12.28 1.89 8.74
N SER A 325 -11.75 2.34 7.60
CA SER A 325 -11.74 3.76 7.20
C SER A 325 -12.65 3.98 5.99
N GLU A 326 -13.89 4.45 6.16
CA GLU A 326 -14.83 4.73 5.06
C GLU A 326 -15.31 6.19 5.10
N VAL A 327 -15.39 6.86 3.94
CA VAL A 327 -15.94 8.21 3.78
C VAL A 327 -16.91 8.20 2.61
N LYS A 328 -18.18 8.54 2.87
CA LYS A 328 -19.19 8.79 1.82
C LYS A 328 -19.30 10.30 1.61
N TYR A 329 -19.29 10.76 0.36
CA TYR A 329 -19.29 12.18 0.04
C TYR A 329 -20.03 12.51 -1.27
N GLY A 330 -20.53 13.74 -1.38
CA GLY A 330 -21.22 14.23 -2.57
C GLY A 330 -21.47 15.74 -2.51
N THR A 331 -21.99 16.32 -3.58
CA THR A 331 -22.45 17.73 -3.58
C THR A 331 -23.78 17.91 -2.84
N THR A 332 -24.40 16.82 -2.40
CA THR A 332 -25.59 16.73 -1.53
C THR A 332 -25.43 15.61 -0.49
N ASP A 333 -26.31 15.61 0.50
CA ASP A 333 -26.49 14.57 1.54
C ASP A 333 -26.82 13.14 1.02
N GLN A 334 -26.90 12.95 -0.30
CA GLN A 334 -27.09 11.64 -0.93
C GLN A 334 -25.77 10.88 -1.14
N TYR A 335 -24.63 11.53 -0.86
CA TYR A 335 -23.27 10.96 -0.84
C TYR A 335 -22.95 10.00 -2.01
N THR A 336 -23.04 10.50 -3.25
CA THR A 336 -22.91 9.69 -4.48
C THR A 336 -21.54 9.05 -4.72
N ASN A 337 -20.55 9.31 -3.88
CA ASN A 337 -19.20 8.75 -3.96
C ASN A 337 -18.80 8.14 -2.60
N VAL A 338 -17.96 7.11 -2.64
CA VAL A 338 -17.36 6.49 -1.43
C VAL A 338 -15.87 6.31 -1.65
N ALA A 339 -15.05 6.60 -0.64
CA ALA A 339 -13.62 6.35 -0.62
C ALA A 339 -13.20 5.75 0.73
N GLY A 340 -12.12 4.96 0.75
CA GLY A 340 -11.69 4.31 2.00
C GLY A 340 -10.78 3.09 1.82
N ASN A 341 -10.47 2.46 2.95
CA ASN A 341 -9.65 1.26 3.07
C ASN A 341 -10.26 0.23 4.05
N LEU A 342 -9.77 -1.00 3.97
CA LEU A 342 -10.18 -2.16 4.78
C LEU A 342 -9.20 -2.49 5.92
N GLU A 343 -8.18 -1.65 6.15
CA GLU A 343 -7.29 -1.87 7.28
C GLU A 343 -8.02 -1.50 8.57
N LEU A 344 -8.12 -2.47 9.49
CA LEU A 344 -8.69 -2.24 10.81
C LEU A 344 -7.61 -1.52 11.63
N ALA A 345 -7.86 -0.24 11.90
CA ALA A 345 -6.90 0.68 12.52
C ALA A 345 -7.58 1.57 13.56
N LYS A 346 -6.79 2.26 14.38
CA LYS A 346 -7.26 3.28 15.35
C LYS A 346 -7.01 4.72 14.92
N PHE A 347 -6.30 4.90 13.80
CA PHE A 347 -5.92 6.18 13.21
C PHE A 347 -6.25 6.12 11.72
N HIS A 348 -7.12 7.00 11.26
CA HIS A 348 -7.70 6.94 9.92
C HIS A 348 -7.19 8.10 9.06
N SER A 349 -7.06 7.85 7.76
CA SER A 349 -6.53 8.82 6.79
C SER A 349 -7.07 8.50 5.40
N VAL A 350 -8.09 9.23 4.97
CA VAL A 350 -8.70 9.06 3.64
C VAL A 350 -8.55 10.35 2.85
N THR A 351 -7.88 10.28 1.70
CA THR A 351 -7.76 11.39 0.75
C THR A 351 -8.82 11.25 -0.33
N LEU A 352 -9.70 12.25 -0.45
CA LEU A 352 -10.64 12.37 -1.56
C LEU A 352 -9.97 13.13 -2.71
N THR A 353 -10.21 12.70 -3.95
CA THR A 353 -9.61 13.27 -5.17
C THR A 353 -10.63 13.39 -6.28
N GLY A 354 -10.31 14.14 -7.34
CA GLY A 354 -11.22 14.37 -8.47
C GLY A 354 -12.39 15.31 -8.16
N LEU A 355 -12.25 16.16 -7.14
CA LEU A 355 -13.28 17.09 -6.71
C LEU A 355 -13.34 18.34 -7.62
N GLU A 356 -14.51 18.97 -7.67
CA GLU A 356 -14.71 20.27 -8.33
C GLU A 356 -14.20 21.42 -7.46
N ALA A 357 -13.71 22.49 -8.08
CA ALA A 357 -13.12 23.64 -7.39
C ALA A 357 -14.17 24.63 -6.87
N ASN A 358 -13.91 25.27 -5.72
CA ASN A 358 -14.80 26.21 -5.05
C ASN A 358 -16.19 25.62 -4.68
N GLN A 359 -16.33 24.30 -4.68
CA GLN A 359 -17.57 23.57 -4.48
C GLN A 359 -17.71 23.10 -3.03
N ASN A 360 -18.94 23.10 -2.51
CA ASN A 360 -19.28 22.51 -1.22
C ASN A 360 -19.52 21.01 -1.39
N TYR A 361 -19.03 20.21 -0.44
CA TYR A 361 -19.27 18.77 -0.38
C TYR A 361 -19.79 18.38 1.00
N HIS A 362 -20.91 17.66 1.00
CA HIS A 362 -21.46 16.94 2.14
C HIS A 362 -20.74 15.61 2.31
N TYR A 363 -20.51 15.17 3.55
CA TYR A 363 -19.87 13.90 3.84
C TYR A 363 -20.25 13.33 5.21
N VAL A 364 -20.14 12.00 5.31
CA VAL A 364 -20.07 11.27 6.57
C VAL A 364 -18.81 10.41 6.58
N VAL A 365 -18.16 10.27 7.74
CA VAL A 365 -17.17 9.22 7.96
C VAL A 365 -17.83 8.05 8.68
N ILE A 366 -17.44 6.84 8.30
CA ILE A 366 -17.95 5.56 8.78
C ILE A 366 -16.75 4.73 9.23
N SER A 367 -16.89 4.11 10.39
CA SER A 367 -15.93 3.15 10.92
C SER A 367 -16.69 1.92 11.40
N ARG A 368 -16.17 0.74 11.06
CA ARG A 368 -16.74 -0.55 11.46
C ARG A 368 -15.69 -1.41 12.13
N ASP A 369 -16.03 -1.97 13.28
CA ASP A 369 -15.18 -2.95 13.96
C ASP A 369 -15.14 -4.29 13.20
N VAL A 370 -14.51 -5.30 13.81
CA VAL A 370 -14.39 -6.64 13.19
C VAL A 370 -15.66 -7.50 13.23
N VAL A 371 -16.58 -7.23 14.16
CA VAL A 371 -17.84 -8.00 14.32
C VAL A 371 -19.02 -7.35 13.58
N GLY A 372 -18.83 -6.16 13.02
CA GLY A 372 -19.78 -5.45 12.16
C GLY A 372 -20.52 -4.30 12.83
N ASN A 373 -20.16 -3.87 14.06
CA ASN A 373 -20.75 -2.70 14.68
C ASN A 373 -20.36 -1.44 13.90
N VAL A 374 -21.35 -0.62 13.53
CA VAL A 374 -21.18 0.52 12.62
C VAL A 374 -21.30 1.83 13.39
N ALA A 375 -20.22 2.62 13.40
CA ALA A 375 -20.27 4.03 13.78
C ALA A 375 -20.30 4.91 12.53
N GLN A 376 -21.07 6.00 12.59
CA GLN A 376 -21.16 7.00 11.53
C GLN A 376 -21.35 8.38 12.17
N THR A 377 -20.72 9.41 11.60
CA THR A 377 -20.97 10.80 12.00
C THR A 377 -22.32 11.33 11.51
N GLN A 378 -22.73 12.48 12.04
CA GLN A 378 -23.71 13.34 11.37
C GLN A 378 -23.16 13.83 10.02
N ASP A 379 -24.02 14.40 9.18
CA ASP A 379 -23.58 15.11 7.96
C ASP A 379 -22.62 16.25 8.35
N ASN A 380 -21.53 16.36 7.61
CA ASN A 380 -20.52 17.40 7.74
C ASN A 380 -20.26 18.01 6.37
N VAL A 381 -19.88 19.29 6.32
CA VAL A 381 -19.61 19.99 5.05
C VAL A 381 -18.17 20.50 5.02
N PHE A 382 -17.47 20.23 3.91
CA PHE A 382 -16.23 20.93 3.56
C PHE A 382 -16.41 21.71 2.24
N LYS A 383 -15.46 22.59 1.93
CA LYS A 383 -15.43 23.34 0.67
C LYS A 383 -14.04 23.28 0.05
N THR A 384 -13.94 22.91 -1.22
CA THR A 384 -12.68 22.95 -1.97
C THR A 384 -12.21 24.39 -2.20
N ARG A 385 -10.90 24.59 -2.36
CA ARG A 385 -10.34 25.89 -2.75
C ARG A 385 -10.78 26.24 -4.18
N ARG A 386 -10.72 27.53 -4.52
CA ARG A 386 -10.76 27.96 -5.93
C ARG A 386 -9.55 27.38 -6.64
N GLN A 387 -9.72 26.96 -7.90
CA GLN A 387 -8.58 26.71 -8.76
C GLN A 387 -7.88 28.05 -8.99
N GLU A 388 -6.61 28.13 -8.62
CA GLU A 388 -5.79 29.29 -8.95
C GLU A 388 -5.55 29.30 -10.46
N ALA A 389 -5.75 30.46 -11.09
CA ALA A 389 -5.43 30.61 -12.50
C ALA A 389 -3.92 30.45 -12.68
N SER A 390 -3.52 29.52 -13.56
CA SER A 390 -2.12 29.41 -13.97
C SER A 390 -1.64 30.79 -14.42
N PRO A 391 -0.48 31.29 -13.95
CA PRO A 391 -0.01 32.61 -14.33
C PRO A 391 0.11 32.67 -15.85
N SER A 392 -0.66 33.56 -16.47
CA SER A 392 -0.58 33.80 -17.92
C SER A 392 0.89 34.05 -18.28
N PRO A 393 1.46 33.33 -19.27
CA PRO A 393 2.87 33.48 -19.59
C PRO A 393 3.14 34.94 -19.91
N THR A 394 4.04 35.56 -19.13
CA THR A 394 4.45 36.95 -19.34
C THR A 394 4.78 37.13 -20.82
N PRO A 395 4.14 38.08 -21.54
CA PRO A 395 4.39 38.23 -22.96
C PRO A 395 5.89 38.48 -23.15
N SER A 396 6.55 37.54 -23.86
CA SER A 396 7.98 37.64 -24.12
C SER A 396 8.28 39.01 -24.72
N PRO A 397 9.27 39.76 -24.20
CA PRO A 397 9.50 41.13 -24.63
C PRO A 397 9.71 41.15 -26.14
N SER A 398 8.85 41.91 -26.84
CA SER A 398 8.93 42.05 -28.29
C SER A 398 10.35 42.43 -28.69
N PRO A 399 11.00 41.74 -29.64
CA PRO A 399 12.38 42.03 -30.00
C PRO A 399 12.50 43.50 -30.41
N SER A 400 13.43 44.20 -29.76
CA SER A 400 13.70 45.62 -30.04
C SER A 400 13.98 45.79 -31.54
N PRO A 401 13.42 46.81 -32.21
CA PRO A 401 13.67 47.03 -33.63
C PRO A 401 15.17 47.17 -33.88
N SER A 402 15.67 46.40 -34.83
CA SER A 402 17.08 46.43 -35.23
C SER A 402 17.44 47.83 -35.76
N PRO A 403 18.61 48.40 -35.41
CA PRO A 403 19.00 49.72 -35.89
C PRO A 403 19.14 49.73 -37.42
N SER A 404 18.59 50.78 -38.04
CA SER A 404 18.67 51.02 -39.49
C SER A 404 20.14 51.20 -39.95
N PRO A 405 20.54 50.71 -41.13
CA PRO A 405 21.92 50.83 -41.61
C PRO A 405 22.33 52.30 -41.85
N SER A 406 23.57 52.61 -41.47
CA SER A 406 24.18 53.94 -41.68
C SER A 406 24.48 54.19 -43.17
N PRO A 407 24.29 55.43 -43.69
CA PRO A 407 24.47 55.73 -45.12
C PRO A 407 25.94 55.69 -45.57
N SER A 408 26.16 55.26 -46.82
CA SER A 408 27.48 55.19 -47.46
C SER A 408 27.92 56.53 -48.05
N PRO A 409 29.19 56.96 -47.87
CA PRO A 409 29.77 58.10 -48.58
C PRO A 409 30.21 57.76 -50.02
N SER A 410 30.38 58.80 -50.85
CA SER A 410 30.70 58.73 -52.29
C SER A 410 31.06 60.15 -52.81
N PRO A 411 31.86 60.39 -53.88
CA PRO A 411 32.72 59.49 -54.68
C PRO A 411 34.21 59.95 -54.79
N SER A 412 34.95 59.34 -55.74
CA SER A 412 36.39 59.49 -56.10
C SER A 412 36.81 60.86 -56.67
N PRO A 413 38.14 61.12 -56.82
CA PRO A 413 38.73 61.09 -58.17
C PRO A 413 40.05 60.28 -58.32
N SER A 414 40.48 60.09 -59.57
CA SER A 414 41.64 59.27 -60.03
C SER A 414 42.81 60.15 -60.54
N PRO A 415 44.01 59.59 -60.83
CA PRO A 415 44.33 59.37 -62.25
C PRO A 415 45.12 58.07 -62.60
N SER A 416 45.14 57.79 -63.92
CA SER A 416 45.66 56.61 -64.63
C SER A 416 47.18 56.48 -64.75
N ALA A 417 47.66 55.23 -64.94
CA ALA A 417 48.87 54.91 -65.72
C ALA A 417 48.76 53.52 -66.40
N SER A 418 49.37 53.36 -67.58
CA SER A 418 49.43 52.15 -68.43
C SER A 418 50.68 52.29 -69.33
N PRO A 419 51.47 51.24 -69.70
CA PRO A 419 51.02 50.25 -70.69
C PRO A 419 51.61 48.80 -70.64
N SER A 420 50.86 47.88 -71.26
CA SER A 420 51.25 46.76 -72.16
C SER A 420 52.64 46.09 -72.09
N ALA A 421 52.66 44.74 -71.95
CA ALA A 421 53.43 43.83 -72.82
C ALA A 421 52.98 42.35 -72.73
N SER A 422 53.23 41.59 -73.81
CA SER A 422 53.17 40.12 -74.02
C SER A 422 54.37 39.77 -74.95
N PRO A 423 54.83 38.52 -75.24
CA PRO A 423 54.17 37.20 -75.06
C PRO A 423 55.08 35.94 -74.78
N SER A 424 54.42 34.75 -74.74
CA SER A 424 54.82 33.47 -75.38
C SER A 424 55.65 32.34 -74.68
N ALA A 425 55.23 31.09 -75.02
CA ALA A 425 55.98 29.83 -75.25
C ALA A 425 56.53 28.91 -74.09
N SER A 426 55.82 27.78 -73.86
CA SER A 426 56.24 26.34 -74.06
C SER A 426 57.52 25.72 -73.42
N PRO A 427 57.66 24.35 -73.36
CA PRO A 427 56.65 23.27 -73.16
C PRO A 427 57.10 21.99 -72.36
N SER A 428 56.14 21.25 -71.74
CA SER A 428 56.11 19.77 -71.55
C SER A 428 57.26 19.01 -70.81
N PRO A 429 57.16 17.66 -70.56
CA PRO A 429 56.04 16.72 -70.69
C PRO A 429 55.70 15.88 -69.42
N SER A 430 54.63 15.06 -69.53
CA SER A 430 54.23 13.97 -68.59
C SER A 430 54.90 12.63 -68.97
N PRO A 431 55.01 11.64 -68.06
CA PRO A 431 53.98 10.57 -67.87
C PRO A 431 53.80 10.20 -66.36
N SER A 432 52.99 9.26 -65.82
CA SER A 432 51.95 8.27 -66.24
C SER A 432 51.24 7.76 -64.93
N ALA A 433 50.14 7.00 -64.83
CA ALA A 433 49.12 6.45 -65.75
C ALA A 433 47.79 6.12 -64.96
N SER A 434 47.14 4.99 -65.25
CA SER A 434 45.93 4.38 -64.64
C SER A 434 46.01 2.83 -64.85
N PRO A 435 45.03 1.90 -64.59
CA PRO A 435 43.57 2.07 -64.36
C PRO A 435 42.84 1.11 -63.34
N SER A 436 41.50 1.29 -63.31
CA SER A 436 40.37 0.41 -62.88
C SER A 436 40.32 -1.01 -63.53
N PRO A 437 39.32 -1.93 -63.34
CA PRO A 437 37.92 -1.82 -62.81
C PRO A 437 37.61 -2.88 -61.69
N SER A 438 36.44 -3.50 -61.40
CA SER A 438 35.08 -3.63 -62.02
C SER A 438 33.99 -4.16 -61.02
N PRO A 439 32.67 -4.07 -61.30
CA PRO A 439 31.55 -4.55 -60.44
C PRO A 439 30.75 -5.76 -61.00
N SER A 440 29.82 -6.38 -60.22
CA SER A 440 28.50 -6.97 -60.64
C SER A 440 27.75 -7.78 -59.53
N PRO A 441 26.46 -8.18 -59.71
CA PRO A 441 25.54 -8.53 -58.59
C PRO A 441 24.74 -9.86 -58.67
N SER A 442 24.07 -10.22 -57.54
CA SER A 442 22.85 -11.07 -57.44
C SER A 442 22.93 -12.55 -57.91
N PRO A 443 21.87 -13.40 -57.73
CA PRO A 443 20.64 -13.29 -56.95
C PRO A 443 20.55 -14.34 -55.80
N GLY A 444 19.41 -14.45 -55.11
CA GLY A 444 19.20 -15.36 -53.96
C GLY A 444 18.44 -16.66 -54.25
N SER A 445 18.17 -17.39 -53.17
CA SER A 445 17.19 -18.49 -52.99
C SER A 445 16.70 -18.48 -51.54
#